data_AF-A0A7K2N523-F1
#
_entry.id   AF-A0A7K2N523-F1
#
_cell.length_a   1.000
_cell.length_b   1.000
_cell.length_c   1.000
_cell.angle_alpha   90.00
_cell.angle_beta   90.00
_cell.angle_gamma   90.00
#
_symmetry.space_group_name_H-M   'P 1'
#
loop_
_entity.id
_entity.type
_entity.pdbx_description
1 polymer ?
#
loop_
_entity_poly.entity_id
_entity_poly.type
_entity_poly.pdbx_seq_one_letter_code
_entity_poly.pdbx_strand_id
1 'polypeptide(L)'
;MNSELPPRFTPLPIRLRPGHGEIASSYIRRLARANHLKPSFLHCYLCGPPQWFGKPPLENLATTSGHSPETLQRALADAGSLGGSGTSRLLRRYPRKSPSRQRWGHLSHRIIQDARRGTQIRLLAQRHDLRRWEVRLALDVPRLTSPAGSQLSDPITGKIADLIESMIGRGMSGRQIWMEIMDHHDYLISYHNIRHYMRYTRPRTASTRADSLASNTVDRGHPAE
;
A
#
# COMPACT_ATOMS: atom_id res chain seq x y z
N MET A 1 21.36 -23.83 -24.25
CA MET A 1 22.03 -23.99 -22.94
C MET A 1 21.33 -23.04 -21.98
N ASN A 2 20.44 -23.58 -21.15
CA ASN A 2 19.67 -22.78 -20.19
C ASN A 2 20.57 -22.49 -19.00
N SER A 3 21.08 -21.26 -18.93
CA SER A 3 21.81 -20.76 -17.76
C SER A 3 20.81 -20.60 -16.60
N GLU A 4 20.41 -21.71 -15.98
CA GLU A 4 19.64 -21.67 -14.73
C GLU A 4 20.57 -21.14 -13.64
N LEU A 5 20.62 -19.82 -13.54
CA LEU A 5 21.16 -19.17 -12.36
C LEU A 5 20.42 -19.74 -11.14
N PRO A 6 21.14 -20.09 -10.06
CA PRO A 6 20.50 -20.61 -8.86
C PRO A 6 19.40 -19.64 -8.40
N PRO A 7 18.27 -20.15 -7.89
CA PRO A 7 17.19 -19.31 -7.41
C PRO A 7 17.76 -18.33 -6.39
N ARG A 8 17.60 -17.02 -6.66
CA ARG A 8 18.15 -15.93 -5.83
C ARG A 8 17.67 -15.98 -4.38
N PHE A 9 16.62 -16.75 -4.13
CA PHE A 9 15.94 -16.83 -2.85
C PHE A 9 15.87 -18.28 -2.40
N THR A 10 16.18 -18.50 -1.14
CA THR A 10 15.91 -19.77 -0.48
C THR A 10 14.51 -19.72 0.14
N PRO A 11 13.76 -20.84 0.14
CA PRO A 11 12.48 -20.90 0.81
C PRO A 11 12.69 -20.73 2.32
N LEU A 12 11.82 -19.93 2.94
CA LEU A 12 11.84 -19.74 4.39
C LEU A 12 11.47 -21.04 5.12
N PRO A 13 12.00 -21.25 6.34
CA PRO A 13 11.72 -22.45 7.15
C PRO A 13 10.23 -22.68 7.38
N ILE A 14 9.49 -21.62 7.72
CA ILE A 14 8.06 -21.68 7.98
C ILE A 14 7.30 -21.19 6.75
N ARG A 15 6.57 -22.12 6.12
CA ARG A 15 5.78 -21.88 4.91
C ARG A 15 4.32 -21.63 5.28
N LEU A 16 3.92 -20.37 5.28
CA LEU A 16 2.52 -20.02 5.53
C LEU A 16 1.67 -20.20 4.27
N ARG A 17 0.47 -20.76 4.45
CA ARG A 17 -0.55 -20.79 3.40
C ARG A 17 -1.12 -19.37 3.18
N PRO A 18 -1.17 -18.87 1.93
CA PRO A 18 -1.77 -17.57 1.63
C PRO A 18 -3.29 -17.61 1.89
N GLY A 19 -3.81 -16.57 2.53
CA GLY A 19 -5.25 -16.40 2.73
C GLY A 19 -5.95 -16.06 1.42
N HIS A 20 -7.14 -16.60 1.20
CA HIS A 20 -7.91 -16.26 -0.02
C HIS A 20 -8.38 -14.81 0.04
N GLY A 21 -7.93 -14.00 -0.92
CA GLY A 21 -8.21 -12.57 -0.97
C GLY A 21 -7.39 -11.73 -0.01
N GLU A 22 -6.29 -12.27 0.50
CA GLU A 22 -5.29 -11.52 1.24
C GLU A 22 -4.46 -10.65 0.28
N ILE A 23 -4.07 -9.46 0.70
CA ILE A 23 -3.13 -8.62 -0.06
C ILE A 23 -1.69 -9.04 0.21
N ALA A 24 -0.82 -8.87 -0.77
CA ALA A 24 0.57 -9.32 -0.73
C ALA A 24 1.35 -8.78 0.48
N SER A 25 1.15 -7.52 0.84
CA SER A 25 1.81 -6.90 1.97
C SER A 25 1.38 -7.47 3.34
N SER A 26 0.11 -7.86 3.47
CA SER A 26 -0.41 -8.55 4.66
C SER A 26 0.17 -9.97 4.77
N TYR A 27 0.23 -10.66 3.63
CA TYR A 27 0.86 -11.98 3.54
C TYR A 27 2.35 -11.92 3.90
N ILE A 28 3.10 -10.95 3.36
CA ILE A 28 4.53 -10.75 3.67
C ILE A 28 4.74 -10.49 5.16
N ARG A 29 3.91 -9.67 5.80
CA ARG A 29 4.02 -9.43 7.25
C ARG A 29 3.80 -10.69 8.07
N ARG A 30 2.75 -11.45 7.74
CA ARG A 30 2.48 -12.73 8.40
C ARG A 30 3.63 -13.70 8.20
N LEU A 31 4.14 -13.79 6.97
CA LEU A 31 5.27 -14.65 6.61
C LEU A 31 6.54 -14.25 7.38
N ALA A 32 6.83 -12.95 7.48
CA ALA A 32 7.96 -12.43 8.25
C ALA A 32 7.81 -12.76 9.74
N ARG A 33 6.67 -12.42 10.34
CA ARG A 33 6.39 -12.68 11.77
C ARG A 33 6.48 -14.17 12.10
N ALA A 34 5.94 -15.05 11.24
CA ALA A 34 6.03 -16.49 11.43
C ALA A 34 7.47 -17.01 11.35
N ASN A 35 8.34 -16.38 10.56
CA ASN A 35 9.76 -16.74 10.47
C ASN A 35 10.66 -15.92 11.41
N HIS A 36 10.08 -15.21 12.39
CA HIS A 36 10.80 -14.32 13.31
C HIS A 36 11.67 -13.26 12.61
N LEU A 37 11.26 -12.82 11.42
CA LEU A 37 11.89 -11.76 10.65
C LEU A 37 11.13 -10.44 10.84
N LYS A 38 11.87 -9.32 10.74
CA LYS A 38 11.24 -8.00 10.58
C LYS A 38 10.51 -7.93 9.24
N PRO A 39 9.24 -7.50 9.19
CA PRO A 39 8.53 -7.31 7.93
C PRO A 39 9.25 -6.41 6.92
N SER A 40 9.85 -5.32 7.39
CA SER A 40 10.64 -4.39 6.57
C SER A 40 11.84 -5.09 5.92
N PHE A 41 12.54 -5.93 6.69
CA PHE A 41 13.68 -6.71 6.21
C PHE A 41 13.25 -7.70 5.12
N LEU A 42 12.21 -8.51 5.37
CA LEU A 42 11.73 -9.47 4.37
C LEU A 42 11.26 -8.75 3.10
N HIS A 43 10.56 -7.63 3.24
CA HIS A 43 10.14 -6.85 2.09
C HIS A 43 11.31 -6.31 1.27
N CYS A 44 12.32 -5.72 1.92
CA CYS A 44 13.52 -5.22 1.23
C CYS A 44 14.28 -6.36 0.55
N TYR A 45 14.42 -7.51 1.23
CA TYR A 45 15.04 -8.71 0.68
C TYR A 45 14.31 -9.19 -0.59
N LEU A 46 12.98 -9.27 -0.55
CA LEU A 46 12.17 -9.67 -1.68
C LEU A 46 12.25 -8.68 -2.86
N CYS A 47 12.35 -7.38 -2.60
CA CYS A 47 12.45 -6.39 -3.67
C CYS A 47 13.84 -6.34 -4.32
N GLY A 48 14.89 -6.47 -3.51
CA GLY A 48 16.28 -6.40 -3.95
C GLY A 48 16.68 -5.03 -4.54
N PRO A 49 17.98 -4.83 -4.85
CA PRO A 49 18.43 -3.68 -5.60
C PRO A 49 17.96 -3.75 -7.05
N PRO A 50 17.63 -2.62 -7.71
CA PRO A 50 17.76 -1.23 -7.22
C PRO A 50 16.52 -0.71 -6.45
N GLN A 51 15.45 -1.50 -6.32
CA GLN A 51 14.15 -1.03 -5.84
C GLN A 51 13.78 -1.59 -4.45
N TRP A 52 14.62 -1.37 -3.43
CA TRP A 52 14.45 -1.90 -2.07
C TRP A 52 13.08 -1.62 -1.41
N PHE A 53 12.40 -0.53 -1.82
CA PHE A 53 11.10 -0.10 -1.29
C PHE A 53 9.96 -0.21 -2.30
N GLY A 54 10.19 -0.93 -3.39
CA GLY A 54 9.23 -1.15 -4.48
C GLY A 54 8.15 -2.17 -4.10
N LYS A 55 7.41 -2.65 -5.09
CA LYS A 55 6.57 -3.83 -4.89
C LYS A 55 7.44 -5.07 -5.11
N PRO A 56 7.44 -6.06 -4.20
CA PRO A 56 8.19 -7.27 -4.40
C PRO A 56 7.62 -8.04 -5.59
N PRO A 57 8.45 -8.56 -6.49
CA PRO A 57 7.96 -9.32 -7.62
C PRO A 57 7.34 -10.64 -7.15
N LEU A 58 6.29 -11.08 -7.86
CA LEU A 58 5.54 -12.29 -7.49
C LEU A 58 6.43 -13.54 -7.43
N GLU A 59 7.40 -13.64 -8.33
CA GLU A 59 8.34 -14.76 -8.44
C GLU A 59 9.27 -14.87 -7.23
N ASN A 60 9.75 -13.74 -6.70
CA ASN A 60 10.57 -13.74 -5.50
C ASN A 60 9.74 -14.19 -4.30
N LEU A 61 8.51 -13.68 -4.19
CA LEU A 61 7.60 -14.08 -3.13
C LEU A 61 7.23 -15.58 -3.23
N ALA A 62 7.03 -16.10 -4.44
CA ALA A 62 6.78 -17.52 -4.69
C ALA A 62 7.95 -18.39 -4.19
N THR A 63 9.15 -18.06 -4.64
CA THR A 63 10.38 -18.77 -4.26
C THR A 63 10.61 -18.73 -2.74
N THR A 64 10.56 -17.55 -2.12
CA THR A 64 10.79 -17.38 -0.69
C THR A 64 9.70 -18.02 0.18
N SER A 65 8.46 -18.05 -0.28
CA SER A 65 7.36 -18.69 0.47
C SER A 65 7.25 -20.20 0.21
N GLY A 66 7.96 -20.74 -0.77
CA GLY A 66 7.89 -22.14 -1.18
C GLY A 66 6.57 -22.51 -1.87
N HIS A 67 5.88 -21.54 -2.48
CA HIS A 67 4.63 -21.74 -3.23
C HIS A 67 4.84 -21.51 -4.72
N SER A 68 3.98 -22.10 -5.54
CA SER A 68 3.96 -21.79 -6.98
C SER A 68 3.43 -20.37 -7.23
N PRO A 69 3.92 -19.65 -8.24
CA PRO A 69 3.44 -18.31 -8.56
C PRO A 69 1.95 -18.29 -8.94
N GLU A 70 1.41 -19.36 -9.52
CA GLU A 70 -0.01 -19.50 -9.85
C GLU A 70 -0.87 -19.61 -8.60
N THR A 71 -0.36 -20.28 -7.57
CA THR A 71 -1.03 -20.43 -6.28
C THR A 71 -1.16 -19.08 -5.59
N LEU A 72 -0.06 -18.31 -5.56
CA LEU A 72 -0.08 -16.93 -5.08
C LEU A 72 -0.97 -16.03 -5.94
N GLN A 73 -0.96 -16.21 -7.27
CA GLN A 73 -1.83 -15.42 -8.16
C GLN A 73 -3.32 -15.67 -7.91
N ARG A 74 -3.70 -16.89 -7.53
CA ARG A 74 -5.10 -17.23 -7.20
C ARG A 74 -5.51 -16.78 -5.80
N ALA A 75 -4.59 -16.83 -4.85
CA ALA A 75 -4.86 -16.52 -3.45
C ALA A 75 -4.81 -15.01 -3.17
N LEU A 76 -3.78 -14.31 -3.68
CA LEU A 76 -3.54 -12.91 -3.36
C LEU A 76 -4.42 -11.97 -4.19
N ALA A 77 -4.95 -10.95 -3.52
CA ALA A 77 -5.90 -10.01 -4.09
C ALA A 77 -5.29 -9.04 -5.11
N ASP A 78 -4.01 -8.71 -4.95
CA ASP A 78 -3.25 -7.75 -5.76
C ASP A 78 -2.10 -8.39 -6.55
N ALA A 79 -2.15 -9.71 -6.73
CA ALA A 79 -1.10 -10.49 -7.40
C ALA A 79 -0.81 -10.03 -8.83
N GLY A 80 -1.83 -9.51 -9.54
CA GLY A 80 -1.68 -8.96 -10.88
C GLY A 80 -0.76 -7.74 -10.93
N SER A 81 -0.59 -7.05 -9.79
CA SER A 81 0.23 -5.84 -9.68
C SER A 81 1.68 -6.09 -9.27
N LEU A 82 2.05 -7.34 -8.96
CA LEU A 82 3.37 -7.79 -8.52
C LEU A 82 4.26 -8.30 -9.67
N GLY A 83 3.74 -8.41 -10.90
CA GLY A 83 4.52 -8.83 -12.07
C GLY A 83 4.71 -7.66 -13.03
N GLY A 84 5.96 -7.27 -13.29
CA GLY A 84 6.32 -6.19 -14.23
C GLY A 84 5.97 -6.45 -15.71
N SER A 85 5.33 -7.57 -16.04
CA SER A 85 4.93 -7.95 -17.40
C SER A 85 3.50 -8.48 -17.38
N GLY A 86 2.52 -7.64 -17.70
CA GLY A 86 1.13 -8.06 -17.60
C GLY A 86 0.03 -7.04 -17.91
N THR A 87 0.35 -5.84 -18.36
CA THR A 87 -0.66 -4.87 -18.83
C THR A 87 -1.62 -5.48 -19.87
N SER A 88 -1.16 -6.45 -20.66
CA SER A 88 -1.97 -7.13 -21.70
C SER A 88 -2.79 -8.33 -21.19
N ARG A 89 -2.37 -9.05 -20.14
CA ARG A 89 -3.10 -10.25 -19.67
C ARG A 89 -4.24 -9.96 -18.68
N LEU A 90 -4.21 -8.81 -18.01
CA LEU A 90 -5.17 -8.46 -16.95
C LEU A 90 -6.51 -7.94 -17.49
N LEU A 91 -6.50 -7.18 -18.58
CA LEU A 91 -7.72 -6.71 -19.24
C LEU A 91 -8.52 -7.85 -19.91
N ARG A 92 -7.91 -9.03 -20.10
CA ARG A 92 -8.56 -10.21 -20.69
C ARG A 92 -9.35 -11.05 -19.67
N ARG A 93 -9.16 -10.82 -18.36
CA ARG A 93 -9.81 -11.61 -17.28
C ARG A 93 -11.08 -10.99 -16.70
N TYR A 94 -11.39 -9.74 -17.03
CA TYR A 94 -12.55 -9.02 -16.49
C TYR A 94 -13.48 -8.56 -17.61
N PRO A 95 -14.81 -8.54 -17.38
CA PRO A 95 -15.77 -8.11 -18.39
C PRO A 95 -15.50 -6.66 -18.83
N ARG A 96 -15.59 -6.42 -20.14
CA ARG A 96 -15.18 -5.18 -20.83
C ARG A 96 -15.94 -3.92 -20.41
N LYS A 97 -17.02 -4.05 -19.62
CA LYS A 97 -17.83 -2.95 -19.09
C LYS A 97 -17.20 -2.44 -17.80
N SER A 98 -16.31 -1.45 -17.92
CA SER A 98 -15.81 -0.71 -16.75
C SER A 98 -16.96 0.09 -16.13
N PRO A 99 -17.13 0.08 -14.79
CA PRO A 99 -17.93 1.08 -14.09
C PRO A 99 -17.45 2.49 -14.45
N SER A 100 -18.35 3.49 -14.38
CA SER A 100 -18.03 4.87 -14.74
C SER A 100 -16.80 5.38 -13.98
N ARG A 101 -15.84 5.97 -14.70
CA ARG A 101 -14.51 6.34 -14.17
C ARG A 101 -14.57 7.21 -12.90
N GLN A 102 -15.54 8.13 -12.83
CA GLN A 102 -15.70 9.04 -11.68
C GLN A 102 -16.22 8.33 -10.42
N ARG A 103 -17.18 7.39 -10.57
CA ARG A 103 -17.71 6.61 -9.45
C ARG A 103 -16.67 5.60 -8.93
N TRP A 104 -15.85 5.08 -9.84
CA TRP A 104 -14.85 4.08 -9.52
C TRP A 104 -13.64 4.62 -8.76
N GLY A 105 -13.23 5.88 -9.00
CA GLY A 105 -12.03 6.45 -8.36
C GLY A 105 -12.11 6.49 -6.82
N HIS A 106 -13.18 7.08 -6.28
CA HIS A 106 -13.35 7.20 -4.83
C HIS A 106 -13.74 5.86 -4.17
N LEU A 107 -14.46 5.00 -4.89
CA LEU A 107 -14.87 3.69 -4.39
C LEU A 107 -13.69 2.71 -4.34
N SER A 108 -12.87 2.65 -5.39
CA SER A 108 -11.65 1.85 -5.42
C SER A 108 -10.69 2.28 -4.32
N HIS A 109 -10.54 3.59 -4.08
CA HIS A 109 -9.73 4.09 -2.97
C HIS A 109 -10.20 3.57 -1.60
N ARG A 110 -11.52 3.58 -1.33
CA ARG A 110 -12.10 3.04 -0.09
C ARG A 110 -11.92 1.53 0.03
N ILE A 111 -12.11 0.78 -1.06
CA ILE A 111 -11.90 -0.68 -1.09
C ILE A 111 -10.44 -1.01 -0.80
N ILE A 112 -9.50 -0.26 -1.40
CA ILE A 112 -8.06 -0.43 -1.15
C ILE A 112 -7.75 -0.11 0.32
N GLN A 113 -8.32 0.95 0.88
CA GLN A 113 -8.09 1.32 2.27
C GLN A 113 -8.63 0.25 3.25
N ASP A 114 -9.80 -0.32 2.98
CA ASP A 114 -10.35 -1.40 3.80
C ASP A 114 -9.61 -2.72 3.60
N ALA A 115 -9.19 -3.06 2.37
CA ALA A 115 -8.31 -4.20 2.12
C ALA A 115 -6.99 -4.04 2.88
N ARG A 116 -6.46 -2.81 2.93
CA ARG A 116 -5.26 -2.47 3.70
C ARG A 116 -5.42 -2.64 5.21
N ARG A 117 -6.65 -2.65 5.73
CA ARG A 117 -6.94 -2.96 7.14
C ARG A 117 -7.00 -4.48 7.42
N GLY A 118 -6.64 -5.32 6.44
CA GLY A 118 -6.70 -6.78 6.55
C GLY A 118 -8.08 -7.38 6.24
N THR A 119 -8.99 -6.57 5.70
CA THR A 119 -10.34 -7.01 5.36
C THR A 119 -10.31 -7.93 4.15
N GLN A 120 -10.87 -9.14 4.27
CA GLN A 120 -10.90 -10.11 3.18
C GLN A 120 -11.84 -9.65 2.04
N ILE A 121 -11.54 -10.05 0.80
CA ILE A 121 -12.35 -9.72 -0.40
C ILE A 121 -13.84 -10.00 -0.21
N ARG A 122 -14.22 -11.09 0.47
CA ARG A 122 -15.64 -11.43 0.70
C ARG A 122 -16.34 -10.37 1.53
N LEU A 123 -15.69 -9.92 2.60
CA LEU A 123 -16.23 -8.91 3.50
C LEU A 123 -16.20 -7.52 2.84
N LEU A 124 -15.20 -7.23 2.01
CA LEU A 124 -15.16 -6.03 1.18
C LEU A 124 -16.30 -5.99 0.16
N ALA A 125 -16.55 -7.11 -0.52
CA ALA A 125 -17.64 -7.26 -1.48
C ALA A 125 -18.99 -7.01 -0.80
N GLN A 126 -19.20 -7.58 0.39
CA GLN A 126 -20.42 -7.37 1.15
C GLN A 126 -20.55 -5.93 1.68
N ARG A 127 -19.46 -5.34 2.18
CA ARG A 127 -19.46 -3.99 2.77
C ARG A 127 -19.71 -2.88 1.76
N HIS A 128 -19.20 -3.06 0.53
CA HIS A 128 -19.30 -2.06 -0.54
C HIS A 128 -20.40 -2.38 -1.55
N ASP A 129 -21.19 -3.42 -1.32
CA ASP A 129 -22.21 -3.96 -2.23
C ASP A 129 -21.67 -4.19 -3.66
N LEU A 130 -20.56 -4.91 -3.73
CA LEU A 130 -19.83 -5.21 -4.96
C LEU A 130 -19.69 -6.70 -5.16
N ARG A 131 -19.57 -7.10 -6.43
CA ARG A 131 -19.18 -8.46 -6.79
C ARG A 131 -17.70 -8.67 -6.47
N ARG A 132 -17.30 -9.91 -6.20
CA ARG A 132 -15.88 -10.24 -5.86
C ARG A 132 -14.90 -9.83 -6.97
N TRP A 133 -15.33 -9.87 -8.23
CA TRP A 133 -14.50 -9.45 -9.37
C TRP A 133 -14.34 -7.93 -9.43
N GLU A 134 -15.33 -7.15 -8.98
CA GLU A 134 -15.27 -5.69 -8.88
C GLU A 134 -14.29 -5.26 -7.79
N VAL A 135 -14.28 -5.96 -6.65
CA VAL A 135 -13.29 -5.74 -5.59
C VAL A 135 -11.86 -6.06 -6.08
N ARG A 136 -11.68 -7.18 -6.79
CA ARG A 136 -10.37 -7.52 -7.39
C ARG A 136 -9.95 -6.48 -8.42
N LEU A 137 -10.88 -6.07 -9.28
CA LEU A 137 -10.66 -5.01 -10.25
C LEU A 137 -10.28 -3.69 -9.54
N ALA A 138 -10.92 -3.31 -8.43
CA ALA A 138 -10.57 -2.12 -7.67
C ALA A 138 -9.18 -2.17 -7.03
N LEU A 139 -8.71 -3.36 -6.65
CA LEU A 139 -7.35 -3.57 -6.14
C LEU A 139 -6.30 -3.60 -7.27
N ASP A 140 -6.70 -4.02 -8.48
CA ASP A 140 -5.85 -4.13 -9.68
C ASP A 140 -5.77 -2.81 -10.50
N VAL A 141 -6.89 -2.08 -10.68
CA VAL A 141 -7.09 -0.91 -11.58
C VAL A 141 -6.42 0.41 -11.21
N PRO A 142 -5.95 0.73 -9.98
CA PRO A 142 -5.36 2.05 -9.68
C PRO A 142 -4.16 2.41 -10.57
N ARG A 143 -3.66 1.49 -11.39
CA ARG A 143 -2.59 1.69 -12.38
C ARG A 143 -3.03 1.77 -13.84
N LEU A 144 -4.28 1.42 -14.18
CA LEU A 144 -4.76 1.52 -15.57
C LEU A 144 -5.28 2.92 -15.93
N THR A 145 -5.59 3.73 -14.91
CA THR A 145 -6.15 5.07 -15.10
C THR A 145 -5.51 6.12 -14.21
N SER A 146 -4.27 5.94 -13.74
CA SER A 146 -3.57 7.07 -13.13
C SER A 146 -2.98 7.90 -14.26
N PRO A 147 -3.58 9.05 -14.65
CA PRO A 147 -2.80 10.02 -15.39
C PRO A 147 -1.71 10.48 -14.42
N ALA A 148 -0.52 10.75 -14.92
CA ALA A 148 0.41 11.60 -14.19
C ALA A 148 -0.35 12.90 -13.81
N GLY A 149 -0.67 13.09 -12.53
CA GLY A 149 -1.18 14.36 -12.02
C GLY A 149 -2.59 14.43 -11.42
N SER A 150 -3.37 13.35 -11.32
CA SER A 150 -4.65 13.48 -10.57
C SER A 150 -4.37 13.54 -9.07
N GLN A 151 -4.68 14.68 -8.44
CA GLN A 151 -4.66 14.94 -7.00
C GLN A 151 -5.20 13.74 -6.22
N LEU A 152 -4.28 12.86 -5.80
CA LEU A 152 -4.58 11.71 -4.95
C LEU A 152 -4.85 12.27 -3.56
N SER A 153 -6.06 12.05 -3.04
CA SER A 153 -6.34 12.19 -1.61
C SER A 153 -5.21 11.49 -0.84
N ASP A 154 -4.48 12.26 -0.03
CA ASP A 154 -3.24 11.79 0.58
C ASP A 154 -3.52 10.53 1.41
N PRO A 155 -2.88 9.38 1.13
CA PRO A 155 -3.09 8.13 1.87
C PRO A 155 -2.62 8.21 3.33
N ILE A 156 -1.98 9.33 3.67
CA ILE A 156 -1.55 9.72 5.00
C ILE A 156 -2.59 10.74 5.51
N THR A 157 -3.63 10.24 6.18
CA THR A 157 -4.69 11.08 6.78
C THR A 157 -4.88 10.71 8.25
N GLY A 158 -5.29 11.69 9.06
CA GLY A 158 -5.65 11.52 10.47
C GLY A 158 -4.51 10.91 11.29
N LYS A 159 -4.80 9.84 12.04
CA LYS A 159 -3.86 9.18 12.98
C LYS A 159 -2.52 8.79 12.36
N ILE A 160 -2.49 8.46 11.07
CA ILE A 160 -1.26 8.11 10.36
C ILE A 160 -0.40 9.36 10.13
N ALA A 161 -1.02 10.49 9.78
CA ALA A 161 -0.31 11.75 9.63
C ALA A 161 0.27 12.19 10.98
N ASP A 162 -0.52 12.12 12.06
CA ASP A 162 -0.05 12.46 13.41
C ASP A 162 1.13 11.58 13.85
N LEU A 163 1.07 10.28 13.54
CA LEU A 163 2.16 9.34 13.81
C LEU A 163 3.43 9.69 13.02
N ILE A 164 3.28 9.97 11.72
CA ILE A 164 4.40 10.36 10.86
C ILE A 164 5.02 11.68 11.34
N GLU A 165 4.20 12.68 11.67
CA GLU A 165 4.67 13.96 12.22
C GLU A 165 5.40 13.79 13.55
N SER A 166 4.90 12.93 14.44
CA SER A 166 5.60 12.57 15.69
C SER A 166 6.98 11.96 15.42
N MET A 167 7.07 11.03 14.46
CA MET A 167 8.36 10.43 14.07
C MET A 167 9.31 11.45 13.42
N ILE A 168 8.78 12.39 12.63
CA ILE A 168 9.56 13.48 12.04
C ILE A 168 10.07 14.42 13.14
N GLY A 169 9.25 14.74 14.15
CA GLY A 169 9.64 15.55 15.31
C GLY A 169 10.78 14.91 16.11
N ARG A 170 10.90 13.58 16.07
CA ARG A 170 12.03 12.82 16.64
C ARG A 170 13.26 12.74 15.73
N GLY A 171 13.25 13.40 14.57
CA GLY A 171 14.37 13.44 13.63
C GLY A 171 14.52 12.19 12.75
N MET A 172 13.49 11.35 12.62
CA MET A 172 13.58 10.13 11.80
C MET A 172 13.60 10.45 10.30
N SER A 173 14.47 9.77 9.56
CA SER A 173 14.48 9.80 8.09
C SER A 173 13.27 9.08 7.50
N GLY A 174 12.85 9.43 6.27
CA GLY A 174 11.72 8.76 5.60
C GLY A 174 11.87 7.24 5.48
N ARG A 175 13.12 6.74 5.39
CA ARG A 175 13.40 5.29 5.42
C ARG A 175 13.12 4.70 6.78
N GLN A 176 13.57 5.34 7.86
CA GLN A 176 13.31 4.90 9.24
C GLN A 176 11.82 4.94 9.55
N ILE A 177 11.12 6.00 9.16
CA ILE A 177 9.66 6.11 9.29
C ILE A 177 8.96 4.95 8.58
N TRP A 178 9.37 4.62 7.35
CA TRP A 178 8.78 3.49 6.62
C TRP A 178 9.04 2.15 7.31
N MET A 179 10.27 1.90 7.78
CA MET A 179 10.60 0.67 8.50
C MET A 179 9.80 0.55 9.80
N GLU A 180 9.73 1.62 10.59
CA GLU A 180 8.98 1.69 11.85
C GLU A 180 7.49 1.40 11.61
N ILE A 181 6.91 2.06 10.60
CA ILE A 181 5.52 1.83 10.18
C ILE A 181 5.32 0.39 9.70
N MET A 182 6.29 -0.22 9.03
CA MET A 182 6.13 -1.57 8.49
C MET A 182 6.28 -2.66 9.56
N ASP A 183 7.18 -2.45 10.53
CA ASP A 183 7.55 -3.40 11.56
C ASP A 183 6.61 -3.36 12.76
N HIS A 184 6.27 -2.15 13.22
CA HIS A 184 5.53 -1.94 14.47
C HIS A 184 4.07 -1.54 14.25
N HIS A 185 3.73 -1.06 13.07
CA HIS A 185 2.37 -0.64 12.77
C HIS A 185 1.76 -1.49 11.66
N ASP A 186 0.47 -1.81 11.77
CA ASP A 186 -0.21 -2.58 10.72
C ASP A 186 -0.63 -1.71 9.52
N TYR A 187 -0.16 -0.46 9.44
CA TYR A 187 -0.47 0.47 8.35
C TYR A 187 0.26 0.14 7.06
N LEU A 188 -0.47 0.09 5.95
CA LEU A 188 0.09 -0.22 4.64
C LEU A 188 0.34 1.04 3.83
N ILE A 189 1.53 1.59 3.98
CA ILE A 189 1.97 2.82 3.33
C ILE A 189 3.21 2.51 2.49
N SER A 190 3.21 2.95 1.23
CA SER A 190 4.39 2.83 0.39
C SER A 190 5.43 3.87 0.81
N TYR A 191 6.71 3.56 0.62
CA TYR A 191 7.78 4.52 0.83
C TYR A 191 7.61 5.79 -0.02
N HIS A 192 7.06 5.65 -1.24
CA HIS A 192 6.75 6.78 -2.12
C HIS A 192 5.75 7.76 -1.47
N ASN A 193 4.71 7.26 -0.80
CA ASN A 193 3.72 8.10 -0.13
C ASN A 193 4.34 8.88 1.04
N ILE A 194 5.22 8.24 1.83
CA ILE A 194 5.95 8.92 2.91
C ILE A 194 6.84 10.01 2.35
N ARG A 195 7.62 9.69 1.30
CA ARG A 195 8.51 10.67 0.65
C ARG A 195 7.74 11.82 0.01
N HIS A 196 6.59 11.54 -0.59
CA HIS A 196 5.70 12.56 -1.14
C HIS A 196 5.16 13.47 -0.04
N TYR A 197 4.63 12.89 1.05
CA TYR A 197 4.12 13.63 2.20
C TYR A 197 5.16 14.55 2.82
N MET A 198 6.37 14.05 3.06
CA MET A 198 7.47 14.84 3.61
C MET A 198 7.91 16.00 2.71
N ARG A 199 7.83 15.82 1.39
CA ARG A 199 8.29 16.83 0.41
C ARG A 199 7.23 17.87 0.06
N TYR A 200 5.97 17.46 -0.09
CA TYR A 200 4.94 18.28 -0.74
C TYR A 200 3.75 18.60 0.16
N THR A 201 3.39 17.71 1.08
CA THR A 201 2.21 17.91 1.94
C THR A 201 2.55 18.69 3.21
N ARG A 202 3.72 18.40 3.82
CA ARG A 202 4.21 19.08 5.04
C ARG A 202 4.30 20.61 4.94
N PRO A 203 4.85 21.22 3.85
CA PRO A 203 4.93 22.68 3.77
C PRO A 203 3.54 23.34 3.73
N ARG A 204 2.56 22.68 3.09
CA ARG A 204 1.18 23.17 3.02
C ARG A 204 0.47 23.11 4.37
N THR A 205 0.57 21.99 5.08
CA THR A 205 -0.14 21.83 6.37
C THR A 205 0.44 22.68 7.48
N ALA A 206 1.76 22.92 7.50
CA ALA A 206 2.39 23.85 8.43
C ALA A 206 1.97 25.31 8.17
N SER A 207 1.89 25.72 6.89
CA SER A 207 1.39 27.05 6.50
C SER A 207 -0.07 27.25 6.91
N THR A 208 -0.95 26.28 6.62
CA THR A 208 -2.38 26.40 6.96
C THR A 208 -2.63 26.40 8.48
N ARG A 209 -1.81 25.71 9.29
CA ARG A 209 -1.91 25.77 10.77
C ARG A 209 -1.43 27.11 11.33
N ALA A 210 -0.41 27.72 10.76
CA ALA A 210 0.05 29.05 11.15
C ALA A 210 -1.00 30.13 10.86
N ASP A 211 -1.65 30.06 9.69
CA ASP A 211 -2.72 31.00 9.30
C ASP A 211 -3.98 30.86 10.17
N SER A 212 -4.29 29.63 10.60
CA SER A 212 -5.44 29.36 11.49
C SER A 212 -5.22 29.84 12.93
N LEU A 213 -3.97 29.86 13.41
CA LEU A 213 -3.61 30.38 14.73
C LEU A 213 -3.55 31.91 14.73
N ALA A 214 -3.08 32.54 13.65
CA ALA A 214 -3.05 34.00 13.51
C ALA A 214 -4.46 34.62 13.46
N SER A 215 -5.43 33.91 12.87
CA SER A 215 -6.82 34.37 12.72
C SER A 215 -7.63 34.36 14.03
N ASN A 216 -7.16 33.67 15.08
CA ASN A 216 -7.86 33.58 16.37
C ASN A 216 -7.39 34.61 17.40
N THR A 217 -6.51 35.55 17.02
CA THR A 217 -5.92 36.54 17.94
C THR A 217 -6.50 37.96 17.83
N VAL A 218 -7.53 38.17 17.01
CA VAL A 218 -8.16 39.49 16.83
C VAL A 218 -9.62 39.44 17.30
N ASP A 219 -9.85 39.29 18.60
CA ASP A 219 -11.07 39.82 19.24
C ASP A 219 -10.90 39.94 20.77
N ARG A 220 -10.18 40.98 21.21
CA ARG A 220 -10.34 41.56 22.55
C ARG A 220 -9.93 43.02 22.51
N GLY A 221 -10.90 43.92 22.46
CA GLY A 221 -10.67 45.33 22.74
C GLY A 221 -11.70 46.27 22.15
N HIS A 222 -12.91 46.28 22.72
CA HIS A 222 -13.74 47.49 22.70
C HIS A 222 -14.16 47.82 24.13
N PRO A 223 -13.55 48.85 24.74
CA PRO A 223 -14.19 49.64 25.78
C PRO A 223 -14.78 50.91 25.14
N ALA A 224 -16.08 51.12 25.33
CA ALA A 224 -16.73 52.43 25.20
C ALA A 224 -17.92 52.36 26.17
N GLU A 225 -17.71 52.90 27.38
CA GLU A 225 -18.22 54.21 27.80
C GLU A 225 -19.69 54.15 28.24
#